data_AF-A0A2G6HDP2-F1
#
_entry.id   AF-A0A2G6HDP2-F1
#
_cell.length_a   1.000
_cell.length_b   1.000
_cell.length_c   1.000
_cell.angle_alpha   90.00
_cell.angle_beta   90.00
_cell.angle_gamma   90.00
#
_symmetry.space_group_name_H-M   'P 1'
#
loop_
_entity.id
_entity.type
_entity.pdbx_description
1 polymer ?
#
loop_
_entity_poly.entity_id
_entity_poly.type
_entity_poly.pdbx_seq_one_letter_code
_entity_poly.pdbx_strand_id
1 'polypeptide(L)' 'MKRLGQHALEDIWFVNSTSIEAWSSESVEAIVDVNQELVDLVDASGKRTKYGEKRLFRWRATVSYNRGWMITRLQRLD' A
#
# COMPACT_ATOMS: atom_id res chain seq x y z
N MET A 1 -27.39 13.26 -1.62
CA MET A 1 -25.94 13.53 -1.61
C MET A 1 -25.32 12.92 -2.86
N LYS A 2 -24.83 13.75 -3.81
CA LYS A 2 -24.13 13.25 -5.01
C LYS A 2 -22.74 12.77 -4.58
N ARG A 3 -22.41 11.49 -4.80
CA ARG A 3 -21.03 11.00 -4.73
C ARG A 3 -20.24 11.77 -5.79
N LEU A 4 -19.43 12.74 -5.37
CA LEU A 4 -18.44 13.35 -6.26
C LEU A 4 -17.45 12.24 -6.60
N GLY A 5 -17.37 11.89 -7.89
CA GLY A 5 -16.42 10.92 -8.44
C GLY A 5 -15.01 11.47 -8.37
N GLN A 6 -14.48 11.55 -7.14
CA GLN A 6 -13.09 11.87 -6.90
C GLN A 6 -12.27 10.60 -7.07
N HIS A 7 -11.24 10.67 -7.91
CA HIS A 7 -10.27 9.59 -8.10
C HIS A 7 -8.88 10.14 -7.76
N ALA A 8 -8.08 9.35 -7.06
CA ALA A 8 -6.70 9.69 -6.74
C ALA A 8 -5.86 9.64 -8.02
N LEU A 9 -5.10 10.71 -8.30
CA LEU A 9 -4.16 10.73 -9.44
C LEU A 9 -2.84 10.06 -9.11
N GLU A 10 -2.39 10.22 -7.86
CA GLU A 10 -1.11 9.73 -7.39
C GLU A 10 -1.29 9.17 -5.99
N ASP A 11 -0.75 7.97 -5.81
CA ASP A 11 -0.76 7.23 -4.56
C ASP A 11 0.69 6.84 -4.25
N ILE A 12 1.28 7.53 -3.27
CA ILE A 12 2.70 7.34 -2.94
C ILE A 12 2.77 6.47 -1.68
N TRP A 13 3.47 5.35 -1.81
CA TRP A 13 3.67 4.40 -0.72
C TRP A 13 5.12 4.44 -0.26
N PHE A 14 5.32 4.62 1.03
CA PHE A 14 6.62 4.60 1.69
C PHE A 14 6.69 3.45 2.68
N VAL A 15 7.61 2.50 2.47
CA VAL A 15 7.89 1.46 3.47
C VAL A 15 8.63 2.11 4.64
N ASN A 16 8.00 2.10 5.81
CA ASN A 16 8.59 2.64 7.03
C ASN A 16 9.47 1.59 7.72
N SER A 17 8.98 0.36 7.82
CA SER A 17 9.65 -0.74 8.50
C SER A 17 9.28 -2.07 7.85
N THR A 18 10.13 -3.07 8.07
CA THR A 18 9.86 -4.46 7.69
C THR A 18 10.43 -5.37 8.76
N SER A 19 9.63 -6.32 9.23
CA SER A 19 10.01 -7.34 10.20
C SER A 19 9.72 -8.72 9.62
N ILE A 20 10.70 -9.63 9.67
CA ILE A 20 10.52 -11.01 9.21
C ILE A 20 9.86 -11.81 10.35
N GLU A 21 8.72 -12.43 10.06
CA GLU A 21 7.98 -13.27 11.01
C GLU A 21 8.29 -14.76 10.81
N ALA A 22 8.44 -15.18 9.55
CA ALA A 22 8.74 -16.55 9.22
C ALA A 22 9.62 -16.64 7.97
N TRP A 23 10.52 -17.61 7.98
CA TRP A 23 11.42 -17.89 6.86
C TRP A 23 11.41 -19.39 6.55
N SER A 24 11.32 -19.76 5.28
CA SER A 24 11.40 -21.15 4.81
C SER A 24 12.49 -21.30 3.74
N SER A 25 12.56 -22.43 3.04
CA SER A 25 13.43 -22.55 1.86
C SER A 25 12.84 -21.92 0.60
N GLU A 26 11.56 -21.54 0.61
CA GLU A 26 10.81 -21.15 -0.60
C GLU A 26 10.12 -19.78 -0.50
N SER A 27 9.97 -19.28 0.73
CA SER A 27 9.22 -18.07 1.03
C SER A 27 9.68 -17.37 2.32
N VAL A 28 9.43 -16.08 2.39
CA VAL A 28 9.49 -15.27 3.61
C VAL A 28 8.13 -14.66 3.89
N GLU A 29 7.72 -14.64 5.15
CA GLU A 29 6.61 -13.83 5.64
C GLU A 29 7.17 -12.65 6.42
N ALA A 30 6.70 -11.46 6.08
CA ALA A 30 7.12 -10.23 6.75
C ALA A 30 5.93 -9.33 7.08
N ILE A 31 6.00 -8.66 8.23
CA ILE A 31 5.17 -7.50 8.53
C ILE A 31 5.83 -6.28 7.89
N VAL A 32 5.05 -5.52 7.13
CA VAL A 32 5.47 -4.30 6.45
C VAL A 32 4.58 -3.17 6.91
N ASP A 33 5.17 -2.17 7.56
CA ASP A 33 4.48 -0.92 7.88
C ASP A 33 4.69 0.06 6.74
N VAL A 34 3.59 0.56 6.17
CA VAL A 34 3.62 1.45 5.00
C VAL A 34 2.87 2.73 5.31
N ASN A 35 3.48 3.86 4.98
CA ASN A 35 2.80 5.14 4.90
C ASN A 35 2.27 5.33 3.48
N GLN A 36 0.97 5.52 3.36
CA GLN A 36 0.33 5.95 2.13
C GLN A 36 0.11 7.46 2.22
N GLU A 37 0.61 8.18 1.23
CA GLU A 37 0.29 9.59 1.00
C GLU A 37 -0.57 9.65 -0.26
N LEU A 38 -1.86 10.00 -0.07
CA LEU A 38 -2.70 10.43 -1.19
C LEU A 38 -2.25 11.84 -1.54
N VAL A 39 -1.91 12.12 -2.81
CA VAL A 39 -1.27 13.39 -3.16
C VAL A 39 -2.16 14.33 -3.97
N ASP A 40 -3.10 13.81 -4.77
CA ASP A 40 -4.03 14.65 -5.55
C ASP A 40 -5.38 13.96 -5.76
N LEU A 41 -6.48 14.61 -5.36
CA LEU A 41 -7.85 14.22 -5.73
C LEU A 41 -8.34 15.11 -6.87
N VAL A 42 -8.80 14.51 -7.97
CA VAL A 42 -9.42 15.27 -9.05
C VAL A 42 -10.94 15.21 -8.91
N ASP A 43 -11.60 16.37 -8.93
CA ASP A 43 -13.06 16.41 -8.98
C ASP A 43 -13.60 16.14 -10.39
N ALA A 44 -14.93 16.04 -10.53
CA ALA A 44 -15.58 15.75 -11.81
C ALA A 44 -15.31 16.80 -12.91
N SER A 45 -14.76 17.97 -12.58
CA SER A 45 -14.39 19.03 -13.52
C SER A 45 -12.92 18.95 -13.97
N GLY A 46 -12.16 17.97 -13.49
CA GLY A 46 -10.72 17.87 -13.76
C GLY A 46 -9.87 18.77 -12.86
N LYS A 47 -10.49 19.46 -11.88
CA LYS A 47 -9.78 20.33 -10.96
C LYS A 47 -9.08 19.49 -9.90
N ARG A 48 -7.77 19.72 -9.76
CA ARG A 48 -6.98 19.13 -8.67
C ARG A 48 -7.36 19.77 -7.34
N THR A 49 -7.63 18.92 -6.38
CA THR A 49 -7.82 19.25 -4.97
C THR A 49 -6.67 18.58 -4.25
N LYS A 50 -5.72 19.38 -3.74
CA LYS A 50 -4.67 18.84 -2.89
C LYS A 50 -5.32 18.25 -1.65
N TYR A 51 -5.16 16.95 -1.49
CA TYR A 51 -5.57 16.23 -0.31
C TYR A 51 -4.33 15.49 0.15
N GLY A 52 -3.75 15.90 1.28
CA GLY A 52 -2.48 15.35 1.79
C GLY A 52 -2.70 14.57 3.08
N GLU A 53 -3.66 13.64 3.07
CA GLU A 53 -3.87 12.77 4.23
C GLU A 53 -2.87 11.61 4.17
N LYS A 54 -2.01 11.53 5.20
CA LYS A 54 -1.11 10.40 5.39
C LYS A 54 -1.82 9.34 6.21
N ARG A 55 -1.81 8.11 5.73
CA ARG A 55 -2.37 6.94 6.43
C ARG A 55 -1.31 5.88 6.62
N LEU A 56 -1.25 5.34 7.83
CA LEU A 56 -0.40 4.21 8.18
C LEU A 56 -1.20 2.92 7.95
N PHE A 57 -0.58 1.96 7.29
CA PHE A 57 -1.11 0.62 7.10
C PHE A 57 -0.07 -0.41 7.50
N ARG A 58 -0.50 -1.44 8.22
CA ARG A 58 0.30 -2.62 8.47
C ARG A 58 -0.18 -3.77 7.59
N TRP A 59 0.77 -4.37 6.88
CA TRP A 59 0.53 -5.49 5.99
C TRP A 59 1.35 -6.69 6.42
N ARG A 60 0.77 -7.88 6.28
CA ARG A 60 1.51 -9.14 6.23
C ARG A 60 1.71 -9.52 4.77
N ALA A 61 2.95 -9.54 4.33
CA ALA A 61 3.34 -9.93 2.98
C ALA A 61 4.01 -11.31 3.02
N THR A 62 3.57 -12.21 2.14
CA THR A 62 4.29 -13.45 1.84
C THR A 62 5.00 -13.25 0.51
N VAL A 63 6.32 -13.39 0.51
CA VAL A 63 7.16 -13.29 -0.69
C VAL A 63 7.73 -14.66 -0.99
N SER A 64 7.41 -15.22 -2.15
CA SER A 64 8.09 -16.41 -2.66
C SER A 64 9.32 -16.01 -3.46
N TYR A 65 10.39 -16.81 -3.38
CA TYR A 65 11.61 -16.64 -4.18
C TYR A 65 12.00 -17.89 -4.98
N ASN A 66 11.19 -18.95 -4.93
CA ASN A 66 11.47 -20.24 -5.57
C ASN A 66 11.57 -20.13 -7.12
N ARG A 67 10.95 -19.13 -7.73
CA ARG A 67 10.99 -18.84 -9.18
C ARG A 67 11.22 -17.35 -9.48
N GLY A 68 11.90 -16.67 -8.57
CA GLY A 68 12.01 -15.21 -8.55
C GLY A 68 11.21 -14.58 -7.41
N TRP A 69 11.58 -13.35 -7.02
CA TRP A 69 10.97 -12.63 -5.90
C TRP A 69 9.59 -12.12 -6.29
N MET A 70 8.55 -12.66 -5.67
CA MET A 70 7.15 -12.28 -5.95
C MET A 70 6.33 -12.28 -4.67
N ILE A 71 5.55 -11.21 -4.46
CA ILE A 71 4.54 -11.18 -3.41
C ILE A 71 3.40 -12.11 -3.83
N THR A 72 3.23 -13.22 -3.13
CA THR A 72 2.18 -14.22 -3.41
C THR A 72 0.93 -14.00 -2.57
N ARG A 73 1.07 -13.31 -1.43
CA ARG A 73 -0.05 -12.94 -0.56
C ARG A 73 0.24 -11.60 0.10
N LEU A 74 -0.79 -10.77 0.20
CA LEU A 74 -0.75 -9.49 0.91
C LEU A 74 -2.04 -9.35 1.72
N GLN A 75 -1.92 -9.29 3.04
CA GLN A 75 -3.05 -9.22 3.97
C GLN A 75 -2.92 -7.98 4.87
N ARG A 76 -3.96 -7.14 4.89
CA ARG A 76 -4.04 -5.99 5.78
C ARG A 76 -4.30 -6.45 7.22
N LEU A 77 -3.58 -5.88 8.19
CA LEU A 77 -3.70 -6.26 9.60
C LEU A 77 -4.51 -5.25 10.43
N ASP A 78 -4.55 -3.97 10.03
CA ASP A 78 -5.24 -2.86 10.71
C ASP A 78 -5.79 -1.80 9.73
#